data_AF-A0A6L5X761-F1
#
_entry.id   AF-A0A6L5X761-F1
#
_cell.length_a   1.000
_cell.length_b   1.000
_cell.length_c   1.000
_cell.angle_alpha   90.00
_cell.angle_beta   90.00
_cell.angle_gamma   90.00
#
_symmetry.space_group_name_H-M   'P 1'
#
loop_
_entity.id
_entity.type
_entity.pdbx_description
1 polymer ?
#
loop_
_entity_poly.entity_id
_entity_poly.type
_entity_poly.pdbx_seq_one_letter_code
_entity_poly.pdbx_strand_id
1 'polypeptide(L)' 'MLREATGIRKIYLRAGRTDLRKGIYSLQAIIQMETGISPLEEGTMFLFCGKRPDRIKILVFEGDG' A
#
# COMPACT_ATOMS: atom_id res chain seq x y z
N MET A 1 -10.42 10.59 -5.02
CA MET A 1 -9.24 11.38 -4.61
C MET A 1 -8.69 10.74 -3.36
N LEU A 2 -7.37 10.71 -3.16
CA LEU A 2 -6.85 10.50 -1.81
C LEU A 2 -7.47 11.60 -0.95
N ARG A 3 -8.11 11.25 0.17
CA ARG A 3 -8.38 12.24 1.22
C ARG A 3 -7.05 12.88 1.61
N GLU A 4 -7.10 14.10 2.13
CA GLU A 4 -5.90 14.79 2.61
C GLU A 4 -5.01 13.80 3.39
N ALA A 5 -3.71 13.77 3.10
CA ALA A 5 -2.77 12.84 3.73
C ALA A 5 -2.56 13.12 5.24
N THR A 6 -3.43 13.94 5.84
CA THR A 6 -3.56 14.17 7.26
C THR A 6 -3.78 12.84 7.97
N GLY A 7 -2.87 12.49 8.87
CA GLY A 7 -2.93 11.23 9.63
C GLY A 7 -2.05 10.10 9.09
N ILE A 8 -1.40 10.25 7.92
CA ILE A 8 -0.37 9.30 7.48
C ILE A 8 0.87 9.44 8.37
N ARG A 9 1.19 8.38 9.10
CA ARG A 9 2.34 8.29 10.02
C ARG A 9 3.49 7.46 9.44
N LYS A 10 3.17 6.50 8.56
CA LYS A 10 4.13 5.56 8.00
C LYS A 10 3.90 5.39 6.50
N ILE A 11 4.99 5.44 5.73
CA ILE A 11 4.98 5.18 4.29
C ILE A 11 6.00 4.07 4.00
N TYR A 12 5.53 2.99 3.40
CA TYR A 12 6.35 1.88 2.96
C TYR A 12 6.35 1.82 1.43
N LEU A 13 7.54 1.86 0.84
CA LEU A 13 7.72 1.56 -0.58
C LEU A 13 8.16 0.11 -0.72
N ARG A 14 7.34 -0.72 -1.38
CA ARG A 14 7.79 -2.06 -1.73
C ARG A 14 8.86 -1.98 -2.82
N ALA A 15 10.06 -2.47 -2.53
CA ALA A 15 11.13 -2.54 -3.52
C ALA A 15 10.80 -3.57 -4.62
N GLY A 16 11.05 -3.20 -5.88
CA GLY A 16 10.82 -4.07 -7.04
C GLY A 16 9.43 -3.94 -7.66
N ARG A 17 9.16 -4.77 -8.67
CA ARG A 17 7.92 -4.70 -9.48
C ARG A 17 6.78 -5.45 -8.82
N THR A 18 5.60 -4.85 -8.83
CA THR A 18 4.33 -5.46 -8.41
C THR A 18 3.34 -5.45 -9.57
N ASP A 19 2.59 -6.54 -9.73
CA ASP A 19 1.43 -6.52 -10.64
C ASP A 19 0.32 -5.65 -10.04
N LEU A 20 0.21 -4.41 -10.54
CA LEU A 20 -0.76 -3.43 -10.03
C LEU A 20 -2.23 -3.79 -10.35
N ARG A 21 -2.48 -4.84 -11.14
CA ARG A 21 -3.83 -5.38 -11.40
C ARG A 21 -4.40 -6.14 -10.20
N LYS A 22 -3.57 -6.54 -9.24
CA LYS A 22 -3.99 -7.22 -8.00
C LYS A 22 -4.94 -6.35 -7.18
N GLY A 23 -5.99 -6.94 -6.63
CA GLY A 23 -6.94 -6.28 -5.73
C GLY A 23 -6.38 -6.07 -4.32
N ILE A 24 -7.18 -5.46 -3.44
CA ILE A 24 -6.79 -5.06 -2.08
C ILE A 24 -6.23 -6.24 -1.28
N TYR A 25 -6.97 -7.34 -1.15
CA TYR A 25 -6.55 -8.53 -0.39
C TYR A 25 -5.24 -9.12 -0.89
N SER A 26 -5.03 -9.16 -2.21
CA SER A 26 -3.78 -9.68 -2.79
C SER A 26 -2.58 -8.78 -2.51
N LEU A 27 -2.76 -7.46 -2.49
CA LEU A 27 -1.70 -6.50 -2.14
C LEU A 27 -1.39 -6.54 -0.64
N GLN A 28 -2.43 -6.64 0.18
CA GLN A 28 -2.32 -6.84 1.62
C GLN A 28 -1.50 -8.10 1.95
N ALA A 29 -1.78 -9.21 1.27
CA ALA A 29 -1.08 -10.47 1.43
C ALA A 29 0.40 -10.36 1.03
N ILE A 30 0.73 -9.62 -0.03
CA ILE A 30 2.13 -9.37 -0.43
C ILE A 30 2.90 -8.66 0.70
N ILE A 31 2.32 -7.62 1.29
CA ILE A 31 2.94 -6.87 2.39
C ILE A 31 3.18 -7.81 3.58
N GLN A 32 2.16 -8.56 4.00
CA GLN A 32 2.26 -9.46 5.15
C GLN A 32 3.34 -10.53 4.93
N MET A 33 3.39 -11.14 3.74
CA MET A 33 4.35 -12.19 3.41
C MET A 33 5.80 -11.66 3.33
N GLU A 34 6.01 -10.47 2.78
CA GLU A 34 7.37 -9.94 2.55
C GLU A 34 7.95 -9.22 3.77
N THR A 35 7.11 -8.62 4.62
CA THR A 35 7.56 -7.71 5.69
C THR A 35 7.15 -8.15 7.09
N GLY A 36 6.15 -9.03 7.22
CA GLY A 36 5.54 -9.35 8.51
C GLY A 36 4.74 -8.20 9.15
N ILE A 37 4.64 -7.05 8.47
CA ILE A 37 3.94 -5.87 8.97
C ILE A 37 2.43 -6.08 8.85
N SER A 38 1.68 -5.75 9.91
CA SER A 38 0.23 -5.70 9.84
C SER A 38 -0.21 -4.51 8.97
N PRO A 39 -0.92 -4.73 7.86
CA PRO A 39 -1.37 -3.68 6.96
C PRO A 39 -2.63 -2.95 7.44
N LEU A 40 -3.11 -3.27 8.65
CA LEU A 40 -4.27 -2.67 9.30
C LEU A 40 -3.89 -1.63 10.35
N GLU A 41 -2.64 -1.18 10.37
CA GLU A 41 -2.23 -0.06 11.21
C GLU A 41 -2.72 1.25 10.59
N GLU A 42 -3.62 1.95 11.30
CA GLU A 42 -4.16 3.25 10.87
C GLU A 42 -3.05 4.26 10.58
N GLY A 43 -3.21 5.02 9.49
CA GLY A 43 -2.21 5.99 9.06
C GLY A 43 -0.99 5.35 8.40
N THR A 44 -1.07 4.07 8.01
CA THR A 44 -0.03 3.40 7.22
C THR A 44 -0.39 3.37 5.75
N MET A 45 0.56 3.77 4.91
CA MET A 45 0.47 3.75 3.46
C MET A 45 1.51 2.81 2.86
N PHE A 46 1.06 1.95 1.95
CA PHE A 46 1.94 1.09 1.16
C PHE A 46 1.90 1.49 -0.31
N LEU A 47 3.08 1.74 -0.88
CA LEU A 47 3.29 2.15 -2.26
C LEU A 47 3.83 0.96 -3.07
N PHE A 48 3.25 0.76 -4.24
CA PHE A 48 3.63 -0.29 -5.18
C PHE A 48 3.95 0.28 -6.55
N CYS A 49 5.09 -0.13 -7.11
CA CYS A 49 5.52 0.25 -8.45
C CYS A 49 5.27 -0.89 -9.45
N GLY A 50 4.68 -0.54 -10.59
CA GLY A 50 4.46 -1.47 -11.69
C GLY A 50 5.66 -1.58 -12.64
N LYS A 51 5.43 -2.14 -13.83
CA LYS A 51 6.42 -2.10 -14.91
C LYS A 51 6.61 -0.70 -15.50
N ARG A 52 5.55 0.11 -15.49
CA ARG A 52 5.59 1.49 -16.01
C ARG A 52 5.97 2.44 -14.87
N PRO A 53 6.97 3.32 -15.04
CA PRO A 53 7.50 4.17 -13.97
C PRO A 53 6.57 5.34 -13.60
N ASP A 54 5.61 5.66 -14.46
CA ASP A 54 4.62 6.74 -14.30
C ASP A 54 3.41 6.31 -13.45
N ARG A 55 3.40 5.09 -12.90
CA ARG A 55 2.25 4.53 -12.19
C ARG A 55 2.65 3.96 -10.83
N ILE A 56 2.04 4.52 -9.80
CA ILE A 56 2.13 4.04 -8.41
C ILE A 56 0.73 3.66 -7.97
N LYS A 57 0.60 2.48 -7.36
CA LYS A 57 -0.62 2.08 -6.65
C LYS A 57 -0.41 2.23 -5.16
N ILE A 58 -1.44 2.72 -4.49
CA ILE A 58 -1.41 3.03 -3.07
C ILE A 58 -2.43 2.14 -2.37
N LEU A 59 -2.04 1.56 -1.23
CA LEU A 59 -2.95 0.93 -0.27
C LEU A 59 -2.84 1.68 1.06
N VAL A 60 -3.96 2.19 1.55
CA VAL A 60 -4.09 2.91 2.83
C VAL A 60 -5.19 2.23 3.63
N PHE A 61 -4.99 2.12 4.94
CA PHE A 61 -6.03 1.75 5.89
C PHE A 61 -6.45 3.00 6.68
N GLU A 62 -7.69 3.47 6.45
CA GLU A 62 -8.27 4.67 7.09
C GLU A 62 -9.04 4.35 8.38
N GLY A 63 -9.22 3.07 8.72
CA GLY A 63 -9.84 2.64 9.98
C GLY A 63 -11.37 2.79 10.05
N ASP A 64 -12.03 3.26 9.00
CA ASP A 64 -13.46 3.58 8.93
C ASP A 64 -14.31 2.52 8.20
N GLY A 65 -13.85 1.27 8.23
CA GLY A 65 -14.40 0.14 7.46
C GLY A 65 -15.92 -0.03 7.46
#